data_AF-A0A699UBK2-F1
#
_entry.id   AF-A0A699UBK2-F1
#
_cell.length_a   1.000
_cell.length_b   1.000
_cell.length_c   1.000
_cell.angle_alpha   90.00
_cell.angle_beta   90.00
_cell.angle_gamma   90.00
#
_symmetry.space_group_name_H-M   'P 1'
#
loop_
_entity.id
_entity.type
_entity.pdbx_description
1 polymer ?
#
loop_
_entity_poly.entity_id
_entity_poly.type
_entity_poly.pdbx_seq_one_letter_code
_entity_poly.pdbx_strand_id
1 'polypeptide(L)'
;MEDDMLKAQIKVVDILCDLELIYPPAFLDIMIHLVIHLPLKALEGRPIRPRWMFPFERYMKKLKGYVQNKAKLEGSITEGYVAEEALTFSSHYFRDVTTKFNRLDRNVDPPPPMC
;
A
#
# COMPACT_ATOMS: atom_id res chain seq x y z
N MET A 1 -2.38 -19.74 -4.44
CA MET A 1 -2.38 -18.93 -3.21
C MET A 1 -2.85 -19.76 -2.03
N GLU A 2 -4.08 -20.30 -2.03
CA GLU A 2 -4.56 -21.16 -0.93
C GLU A 2 -3.71 -22.43 -0.78
N ASP A 3 -3.42 -23.13 -1.90
CA ASP A 3 -2.52 -24.29 -1.91
C ASP A 3 -1.09 -23.96 -1.44
N ASP A 4 -0.59 -22.77 -1.78
CA ASP A 4 0.74 -22.32 -1.37
C ASP A 4 0.81 -22.08 0.14
N MET A 5 -0.27 -21.55 0.73
CA MET A 5 -0.38 -21.31 2.17
C MET A 5 -0.53 -22.61 2.96
N LEU A 6 -1.28 -23.59 2.44
CA LEU A 6 -1.36 -24.93 3.04
C LEU A 6 0.00 -25.64 3.00
N LYS A 7 0.72 -25.53 1.87
CA LYS A 7 2.09 -26.06 1.75
C LYS A 7 3.07 -25.35 2.70
N ALA A 8 2.91 -24.05 2.92
CA ALA A 8 3.70 -23.30 3.88
C ALA A 8 3.43 -23.75 5.33
N GLN A 9 2.19 -24.07 5.68
CA GLN A 9 1.83 -24.57 7.01
C GLN A 9 2.57 -25.86 7.36
N ILE A 10 2.55 -26.84 6.45
CA ILE A 10 3.25 -28.13 6.65
C ILE A 10 4.75 -27.89 6.82
N LYS A 11 5.35 -27.09 5.94
CA LYS A 11 6.79 -26.77 6.02
C LYS A 11 7.19 -26.06 7.30
N VAL A 12 6.36 -25.16 7.83
CA VAL A 12 6.66 -24.46 9.09
C VAL A 12 6.69 -25.44 10.25
N VAL A 13 5.80 -26.42 10.26
CA VAL A 13 5.80 -27.49 11.28
C VAL A 13 7.07 -28.32 11.17
N ASP A 14 7.44 -28.75 9.97
CA ASP A 14 8.67 -29.52 9.74
C ASP A 14 9.93 -28.76 10.23
N ILE A 15 10.04 -27.48 9.86
CA ILE A 15 11.16 -26.62 10.28
C ILE A 15 11.20 -26.46 11.81
N LEU A 16 10.06 -26.35 12.48
CA LEU A 16 10.01 -26.22 13.93
C LEU A 16 10.43 -27.49 14.64
N CYS A 17 10.01 -28.66 14.14
CA CYS A 17 10.49 -29.94 14.63
C CYS A 17 12.01 -30.08 14.46
N ASP A 18 12.55 -29.67 13.30
CA ASP A 18 13.99 -29.68 13.06
C ASP A 18 14.73 -28.70 13.99
N LEU A 19 14.17 -27.53 14.26
CA LEU A 19 14.75 -26.54 15.18
C LEU A 19 14.73 -27.05 16.63
N GLU A 20 13.69 -27.77 17.05
CA GLU A 20 13.61 -28.39 18.38
C GLU A 20 14.69 -29.45 18.61
N LEU A 21 15.10 -30.13 17.54
CA LEU A 21 16.19 -31.11 17.61
C LEU A 21 17.57 -30.44 17.77
N ILE A 22 17.75 -29.23 17.22
CA ILE A 22 19.04 -28.54 17.15
C ILE A 22 19.25 -27.61 18.36
N TYR A 23 18.20 -26.91 18.79
CA TYR A 23 18.28 -25.86 19.80
C TYR A 23 17.78 -26.35 21.17
N PRO A 24 18.34 -25.83 22.27
CA PRO A 24 17.84 -26.15 23.60
C PRO A 24 16.40 -25.62 23.78
N PRO A 25 15.57 -26.26 24.65
CA PRO A 25 14.16 -25.88 24.86
C PRO A 25 13.95 -24.40 25.24
N ALA A 26 14.97 -23.75 25.83
CA ALA A 26 14.94 -22.33 26.18
C ALA A 26 14.87 -21.39 24.96
N PHE A 27 15.24 -21.87 23.77
CA PHE A 27 15.14 -21.11 22.53
C PHE A 27 13.70 -21.10 21.97
N LEU A 28 12.91 -22.13 22.25
CA LEU A 28 11.54 -22.29 21.74
C LEU A 28 10.53 -21.52 22.60
N ASP A 29 10.58 -20.21 22.49
CA ASP A 29 9.60 -19.34 23.13
C ASP A 29 8.22 -19.36 22.42
N ILE A 30 7.25 -18.67 23.05
CA ILE A 30 5.90 -18.48 22.51
C ILE A 30 5.91 -17.73 21.17
N MET A 31 6.92 -16.89 20.90
CA MET A 31 7.00 -16.12 19.66
C MET A 31 7.32 -17.03 18.47
N ILE A 32 8.20 -18.01 18.65
CA ILE A 32 8.54 -19.00 17.62
C ILE A 32 7.33 -19.87 17.30
N HIS A 33 6.57 -20.29 18.30
CA HIS A 33 5.33 -21.07 18.11
C HIS A 33 4.24 -20.29 17.37
N LEU A 34 4.21 -18.96 17.50
CA LEU A 34 3.24 -18.11 16.79
C LEU A 34 3.37 -18.23 15.27
N VAL A 35 4.55 -18.61 14.77
CA VAL A 35 4.82 -18.79 13.34
C VAL A 35 3.96 -19.91 12.73
N ILE A 36 3.59 -20.94 13.51
CA ILE A 36 2.69 -22.03 13.06
C ILE A 36 1.32 -21.48 12.65
N HIS A 37 0.85 -20.44 13.34
CA HIS A 37 -0.46 -19.86 13.09
C HIS A 37 -0.46 -18.82 11.97
N LEU A 38 0.71 -18.34 11.52
CA LEU A 38 0.80 -17.32 10.47
C LEU A 38 0.17 -17.76 9.13
N PRO A 39 0.42 -18.98 8.63
CA PRO A 39 -0.16 -19.41 7.36
C PRO A 39 -1.69 -19.48 7.39
N LEU A 40 -2.26 -20.01 8.49
CA LEU A 40 -3.70 -20.10 8.68
C LEU A 40 -4.32 -18.70 8.84
N LYS A 41 -3.69 -17.83 9.64
CA LYS A 41 -4.13 -16.42 9.79
C LYS A 41 -4.04 -15.63 8.49
N ALA A 42 -3.08 -15.94 7.62
CA ALA A 42 -2.97 -15.32 6.31
C ALA A 42 -4.02 -15.85 5.32
N LEU A 43 -4.37 -17.14 5.40
CA LEU A 43 -5.47 -17.75 4.63
C LEU A 43 -6.82 -17.14 5.03
N GLU A 44 -7.12 -17.10 6.32
CA GLU A 44 -8.32 -16.44 6.86
C GLU A 44 -8.30 -14.92 6.63
N GLY A 45 -7.10 -14.35 6.58
CA GLY A 45 -6.89 -12.92 6.55
C GLY A 45 -7.35 -12.23 5.27
N ARG A 46 -7.62 -13.00 4.19
CA ARG A 46 -7.84 -12.52 2.83
C ARG A 46 -6.63 -11.66 2.34
N PRO A 47 -6.56 -11.24 1.07
CA PRO A 47 -5.37 -10.55 0.56
C PRO A 47 -5.00 -9.36 1.45
N ILE A 48 -3.69 -9.16 1.66
CA ILE A 48 -3.15 -8.02 2.43
C ILE A 48 -3.58 -6.67 1.84
N ARG A 49 -3.88 -6.63 0.53
CA ARG A 49 -4.21 -5.41 -0.22
C ARG A 49 -5.41 -4.61 0.35
N PRO A 50 -6.59 -5.19 0.63
CA PRO A 50 -7.67 -4.48 1.30
C PRO A 50 -7.38 -4.08 2.77
N ARG A 51 -6.34 -4.62 3.42
CA ARG A 51 -5.97 -4.25 4.79
C ARG A 51 -5.06 -3.03 4.88
N TRP A 52 -4.47 -2.59 3.76
CA TRP A 52 -3.64 -1.41 3.77
C TRP A 52 -4.52 -0.16 3.88
N MET A 53 -4.39 0.58 4.97
CA MET A 53 -5.06 1.88 5.14
C MET A 53 -4.47 2.96 4.24
N PHE A 54 -3.23 2.80 3.80
CA PHE A 54 -2.49 3.82 3.06
C PHE A 54 -3.23 4.39 1.82
N PRO A 55 -3.88 3.59 0.94
CA PRO A 55 -4.66 4.14 -0.17
C PRO A 55 -5.87 4.96 0.30
N PHE A 56 -6.56 4.51 1.34
CA PHE A 56 -7.70 5.23 1.92
C PHE A 56 -7.26 6.55 2.56
N GLU A 57 -6.20 6.53 3.36
CA GLU A 57 -5.62 7.73 3.98
C GLU A 57 -5.16 8.75 2.94
N ARG A 58 -4.51 8.29 1.86
CA ARG A 58 -4.07 9.15 0.75
C ARG A 58 -5.25 9.80 0.04
N TYR A 59 -6.33 9.05 -0.19
CA TYR A 59 -7.55 9.59 -0.79
C TYR A 59 -8.23 10.61 0.13
N MET A 60 -8.36 10.32 1.42
CA MET A 60 -8.92 11.25 2.40
C MET A 60 -8.11 12.55 2.51
N LYS A 61 -6.77 12.46 2.45
CA LYS A 61 -5.89 13.64 2.38
C LYS A 61 -6.19 14.51 1.15
N LYS A 62 -6.42 13.89 0.00
CA LYS A 62 -6.79 14.58 -1.25
C LYS A 62 -8.14 15.29 -1.10
N LEU A 63 -9.17 14.59 -0.61
CA LEU A 63 -10.49 15.17 -0.37
C LEU A 63 -10.48 16.32 0.64
N LYS A 64 -9.67 16.21 1.70
CA LYS A 64 -9.48 17.30 2.67
C LYS A 64 -8.95 18.58 2.00
N GLY A 65 -8.16 18.45 0.93
CA GLY A 65 -7.67 19.58 0.14
C GLY A 65 -8.77 20.34 -0.62
N TYR A 66 -9.93 19.71 -0.87
CA TYR A 66 -11.06 20.33 -1.57
C TYR A 66 -11.99 21.14 -0.66
N VAL A 67 -11.84 21.01 0.66
CA VAL A 67 -12.69 21.71 1.63
C VAL A 67 -12.23 23.17 1.76
N GLN A 68 -12.69 24.02 0.84
CA GLN A 68 -12.50 25.47 0.87
C GLN A 68 -13.62 26.16 1.67
N ASN A 69 -14.86 25.67 1.53
CA ASN A 69 -16.00 26.17 2.30
C ASN A 69 -16.40 25.21 3.43
N LYS A 70 -16.01 25.55 4.67
CA LYS A 70 -16.33 24.74 5.86
C LYS A 70 -17.83 24.73 6.21
N ALA A 71 -18.62 25.68 5.73
CA ALA A 71 -20.06 25.73 5.97
C ALA A 71 -20.84 24.73 5.10
N LYS A 72 -20.26 24.29 3.97
CA LYS A 72 -20.86 23.31 3.06
C LYS A 72 -19.80 22.31 2.59
N LEU A 73 -19.45 21.38 3.47
CA LEU A 73 -18.32 20.49 3.29
C LEU A 73 -18.46 19.57 2.06
N GLU A 74 -19.60 18.90 1.90
CA GLU A 74 -19.86 18.00 0.78
C GLU A 74 -19.90 18.73 -0.57
N GLY A 75 -20.51 19.92 -0.60
CA GLY A 75 -20.55 20.77 -1.78
C GLY A 75 -19.17 21.21 -2.21
N SER A 76 -18.33 21.64 -1.26
CA SER A 76 -16.95 22.07 -1.52
C SER A 76 -16.08 20.92 -2.04
N ILE A 77 -16.27 19.70 -1.52
CA ILE A 77 -15.55 18.51 -2.01
C ILE A 77 -15.97 18.18 -3.43
N THR A 78 -17.27 18.16 -3.70
CA THR A 78 -17.84 17.87 -5.03
C THR A 78 -17.33 18.88 -6.07
N GLU A 79 -17.37 20.17 -5.75
CA GLU A 79 -16.88 21.23 -6.62
C GLU A 79 -15.39 21.08 -6.94
N GLY A 80 -14.56 20.86 -5.90
CA GLY A 80 -13.12 20.65 -6.08
C GLY A 80 -12.80 19.40 -6.90
N TYR A 81 -13.57 18.32 -6.73
CA TYR A 81 -13.44 17.10 -7.52
C TYR A 81 -13.79 17.33 -9.00
N VAL A 82 -14.92 17.98 -9.29
CA VAL A 82 -15.36 18.29 -10.66
C VAL A 82 -14.34 19.19 -11.37
N ALA A 83 -13.83 20.20 -10.68
CA ALA A 83 -12.79 21.07 -11.23
C ALA A 83 -11.49 20.31 -11.53
N GLU A 84 -11.07 19.41 -10.65
CA GLU A 84 -9.86 18.61 -10.87
C GLU A 84 -10.01 17.63 -12.05
N GLU A 85 -11.16 16.98 -12.18
CA GLU A 85 -11.46 16.08 -13.31
C GLU A 85 -11.49 16.86 -14.63
N ALA A 86 -12.14 18.02 -14.67
CA ALA A 86 -12.17 18.88 -15.86
C ALA A 86 -10.75 19.31 -16.27
N LEU A 87 -9.92 19.77 -15.33
CA LEU A 87 -8.53 20.13 -15.58
C LEU A 87 -7.68 18.92 -16.01
N THR A 88 -7.94 17.75 -15.45
CA THR A 88 -7.27 16.50 -15.82
C THR A 88 -7.61 16.14 -17.26
N PHE A 89 -8.89 16.20 -17.64
CA PHE A 89 -9.33 15.98 -19.01
C PHE A 89 -8.69 16.99 -19.98
N SER A 90 -8.75 18.28 -19.67
CA SER A 90 -8.15 19.33 -20.50
C SER A 90 -6.64 19.16 -20.65
N SER A 91 -5.95 18.65 -19.62
CA SER A 91 -4.49 18.45 -19.67
C SER A 91 -4.02 17.51 -20.78
N HIS A 92 -4.87 16.56 -21.21
CA HIS A 92 -4.54 15.67 -22.32
C HIS A 92 -4.49 16.37 -23.68
N TYR A 93 -5.18 17.51 -23.81
CA TYR A 93 -5.24 18.30 -25.04
C TYR A 93 -4.21 19.44 -25.05
N PHE A 94 -3.79 19.94 -23.89
CA PHE A 94 -2.80 21.01 -23.78
C PHE A 94 -1.40 20.45 -23.48
N ARG A 95 -0.72 19.96 -24.52
CA ARG A 95 0.65 19.41 -24.40
C ARG A 95 1.71 20.48 -24.13
N ASP A 96 1.48 21.71 -24.58
CA ASP A 96 2.42 22.83 -24.45
C ASP A 96 2.30 23.59 -23.12
N VAL A 97 1.35 23.19 -22.27
CA VAL A 97 1.13 23.81 -20.96
C VAL A 97 1.68 22.89 -19.88
N THR A 98 2.40 23.46 -18.91
CA THR A 98 2.91 22.72 -17.77
C THR A 98 1.77 22.26 -16.86
N THR A 99 1.38 20.99 -16.96
CA THR A 99 0.32 20.38 -16.12
C THR A 99 0.90 19.52 -15.00
N LYS A 100 0.07 19.11 -14.03
CA LYS A 100 0.50 18.21 -12.94
C LYS A 100 1.08 16.87 -13.43
N PHE A 101 0.76 16.47 -14.66
CA PHE A 101 1.18 15.20 -15.26
C PHE A 101 2.48 15.32 -16.06
N ASN A 102 2.77 16.50 -16.63
CA ASN A 102 3.97 16.74 -17.44
C ASN A 102 5.11 17.41 -16.66
N ARG A 103 4.89 17.75 -15.39
CA ARG A 103 5.93 18.31 -14.53
C ARG A 103 6.97 17.25 -14.20
N LEU A 104 8.24 17.59 -14.40
CA LEU A 104 9.38 16.81 -13.92
C LEU A 104 9.26 16.59 -12.42
N ASP A 105 9.56 15.36 -11.97
CA ASP A 105 9.55 15.02 -10.56
C ASP A 105 10.57 15.88 -9.80
N ARG A 106 10.36 16.10 -8.50
CA ARG A 106 11.27 16.96 -7.71
C ARG A 106 12.65 16.33 -7.51
N ASN A 107 12.77 15.02 -7.73
CA ASN A 107 13.97 14.22 -7.55
C ASN A 107 14.53 13.74 -8.89
N VAL A 108 14.75 14.66 -9.83
CA VAL A 108 15.42 14.32 -11.09
C VAL A 108 16.91 14.56 -10.85
N ASP A 109 17.68 13.48 -10.81
CA ASP A 109 19.14 13.58 -10.76
C ASP A 109 19.62 14.40 -11.96
N PRO A 110 20.63 15.28 -11.79
CA PRO A 110 21.19 16.02 -12.91
C PRO A 110 21.63 15.03 -13.99
N PRO A 111 21.37 15.32 -15.28
CA PRO A 111 21.75 14.43 -16.36
C PRO A 111 23.26 14.16 -16.27
N PRO A 112 23.70 12.90 -16.46
CA PRO A 112 25.12 12.56 -16.40
C PRO A 112 25.88 13.44 -17.40
N PRO A 113 27.09 13.92 -17.05
CA PRO A 113 27.88 14.76 -17.94
C PRO A 113 28.08 14.02 -19.27
N MET A 114 27.63 14.64 -20.35
CA MET A 114 27.88 14.16 -21.70
C MET A 114 29.39 14.26 -21.94
N CYS A 115 30.03 13.12 -22.23
CA CYS A 115 31.42 13.06 -22.68
C CYS A 115 31.61 13.86 -23.98
#